data_AF-A0A9E1JQ93-F1
#
_entry.id   AF-A0A9E1JQ93-F1
#
_cell.length_a   1.000
_cell.length_b   1.000
_cell.length_c   1.000
_cell.angle_alpha   90.00
_cell.angle_beta   90.00
_cell.angle_gamma   90.00
#
_symmetry.space_group_name_H-M   'P 1'
#
loop_
_entity.id
_entity.type
_entity.pdbx_description
1 polymer ?
#
loop_
_entity_poly.entity_id
_entity_poly.type
_entity_poly.pdbx_seq_one_letter_code
_entity_poly.pdbx_strand_id
1 'polypeptide(L)' 'MIVGFTNSGKPVHVVCGLNENSLVIITVYIPGPPKFKNPYERG' A
#
# COMPACT_ATOMS: atom_id res chain seq x y z
N MET A 1 2.02 -0.67 4.95
CA MET A 1 2.29 0.33 6.02
C MET A 1 1.70 1.65 5.56
N ILE A 2 0.93 2.33 6.41
CA ILE A 2 0.46 3.69 6.12
C ILE A 2 1.66 4.62 6.34
N VAL A 3 2.09 5.33 5.30
CA VAL A 3 3.25 6.23 5.37
C VAL A 3 2.85 7.71 5.34
N GLY A 4 1.57 7.99 5.11
CA GLY A 4 1.06 9.36 5.04
C GLY A 4 -0.38 9.42 4.57
N PHE A 5 -0.86 10.64 4.38
CA PHE A 5 -2.20 10.95 3.91
C PHE A 5 -2.15 11.96 2.78
N THR A 6 -3.11 11.89 1.86
CA THR A 6 -3.29 12.94 0.84
C THR A 6 -3.84 14.22 1.47
N ASN A 7 -3.84 15.33 0.73
CA ASN A 7 -4.47 16.59 1.17
C ASN A 7 -5.96 16.44 1.52
N SER A 8 -6.63 15.41 0.98
CA SER A 8 -8.03 15.09 1.29
C SER A 8 -8.18 14.05 2.41
N GLY A 9 -7.10 13.73 3.14
CA GLY A 9 -7.10 12.80 4.27
C GLY A 9 -7.15 11.31 3.89
N LYS A 10 -6.94 10.93 2.63
CA LYS A 10 -6.93 9.50 2.25
C LYS A 10 -5.59 8.87 2.63
N PRO A 11 -5.57 7.69 3.27
CA PRO A 11 -4.31 7.03 3.65
C PRO A 11 -3.55 6.58 2.40
N VAL A 12 -2.22 6.69 2.46
CA VAL A 12 -1.31 6.21 1.42
C VAL A 12 -0.53 5.02 1.96
N HIS A 13 -0.60 3.91 1.23
CA HIS A 13 0.16 2.70 1.54
C HIS A 13 1.39 2.60 0.66
N VAL A 14 2.51 2.27 1.29
CA VAL A 14 3.76 1.91 0.59
C VAL A 14 4.14 0.49 0.94
N VAL A 15 4.53 -0.25 -0.09
CA VAL A 15 5.27 -1.49 0.03
C VAL A 15 6.71 -1.19 -0.30
N CYS A 16 7.60 -1.49 0.62
CA CYS A 16 9.03 -1.26 0.47
C CYS A 16 9.81 -2.48 0.95
N GLY A 17 11.02 -2.63 0.41
CA GLY A 17 12.03 -3.54 0.89
C GLY A 17 13.20 -2.75 1.47
N LEU A 18 13.88 -3.32 2.44
CA LEU A 18 15.15 -2.79 2.94
C LEU A 18 16.28 -3.61 2.29
N ASN A 19 17.28 -2.94 1.73
CA ASN A 19 18.49 -3.57 1.23
C ASN A 19 19.71 -2.87 1.82
N GLU A 20 20.46 -3.56 2.69
CA GLU A 20 21.63 -3.05 3.44
C GLU A 20 21.45 -1.63 3.98
N ASN A 21 21.78 -0.60 3.19
CA ASN A 21 21.71 0.82 3.56
C ASN A 21 20.66 1.63 2.77
N SER A 22 19.82 0.98 1.97
CA SER A 22 18.84 1.63 1.09
C SER A 22 17.43 1.10 1.32
N LEU A 23 16.45 2.02 1.29
CA LEU A 23 15.03 1.69 1.27
C LEU A 23 14.54 1.71 -0.18
N VAL A 24 14.06 0.56 -0.67
CA VAL A 24 13.53 0.43 -2.04
C VAL A 24 12.01 0.49 -1.98
N ILE A 25 11.42 1.49 -2.64
CA ILE A 25 9.97 1.59 -2.81
C ILE A 25 9.55 0.70 -3.97
N ILE A 26 8.74 -0.31 -3.70
CA ILE A 26 8.25 -1.27 -4.70
C ILE A 26 6.96 -0.74 -5.33
N THR A 27 6.03 -0.28 -4.49
CA THR A 27 4.79 0.34 -4.97
C THR A 27 4.20 1.29 -3.93
N VAL A 28 3.52 2.32 -4.43
CA VAL A 28 2.74 3.29 -3.65
C VAL A 28 1.31 3.27 -4.17
N TYR A 29 0.34 3.07 -3.28
CA TYR A 29 -1.07 3.04 -3.67
C TYR A 29 -1.97 3.61 -2.57
N ILE A 30 -3.14 4.12 -2.97
CA ILE A 30 -4.23 4.43 -2.04
C ILE A 30 -4.98 3.11 -1.79
N PRO A 31 -5.15 2.66 -0.53
CA PRO A 31 -5.91 1.45 -0.23
C PRO A 31 -7.34 1.58 -0.76
N GLY A 32 -7.65 0.76 -1.76
CA GLY A 32 -9.04 0.49 -2.14
C GLY A 32 -9.65 -0.60 -1.26
N PRO A 33 -10.96 -0.83 -1.35
CA PRO A 33 -11.60 -2.00 -0.76
C PRO A 33 -10.81 -3.27 -1.12
N PRO A 34 -10.70 -4.25 -0.22
CA PRO A 34 -9.99 -5.49 -0.50
C PRO A 34 -10.54 -6.07 -1.80
N LYS A 35 -9.64 -6.27 -2.77
CA LYS A 35 -9.99 -6.84 -4.07
C LYS A 35 -10.54 -8.25 -3.92
N PHE A 36 -10.23 -8.93 -2.81
CA PHE A 36 -10.76 -10.24 -2.49
C PHE A 36 -12.01 -10.13 -1.61
N LYS A 37 -13.12 -10.68 -2.11
CA LYS A 37 -14.35 -10.85 -1.33
C LYS A 37 -14.24 -12.03 -0.35
N ASN A 38 -13.46 -13.05 -0.73
CA ASN A 38 -13.08 -14.20 0.09
C ASN A 38 -11.73 -14.77 -0.43
N PRO A 39 -11.16 -15.85 0.14
CA PRO A 39 -9.84 -16.36 -0.25
C PRO A 39 -9.71 -16.76 -1.74
N TYR A 40 -10.82 -16.94 -2.46
CA TYR A 40 -10.84 -17.44 -3.83
C TYR A 40 -11.48 -16.47 -4.84
N GLU A 41 -12.22 -15.46 -4.40
CA GLU A 41 -13.00 -14.58 -5.27
C GLU A 41 -12.47 -13.15 -5.25
N ARG A 42 -12.19 -12.62 -6.45
CA ARG A 42 -11.79 -11.23 -6.68
C ARG A 42 -12.96 -10.42 -7.25
N GLY A 43 -13.26 -9.27 -6.65
CA GLY A 43 -14.29 -8.32 -7.05
C GLY A 43 -13.78 -7.17 -7.91
#